data_AF-A0A0E3NS06-F1
#
_entry.id   AF-A0A0E3NS06-F1
#
_cell.length_a   1.000
_cell.length_b   1.000
_cell.length_c   1.000
_cell.angle_alpha   90.00
_cell.angle_beta   90.00
_cell.angle_gamma   90.00
#
_symmetry.space_group_name_H-M   'P 1'
#
loop_
_entity.id
_entity.type
_entity.pdbx_description
1 polymer ?
#
loop_
_entity_poly.entity_id
_entity_poly.type
_entity_poly.pdbx_seq_one_letter_code
_entity_poly.pdbx_strand_id
1 'polypeptide(L)'
;MWDIIAVDISGRHRIKDGYYMVCAAAALTVSADHIEKVKQVKILPFWLKRAPDLLDIVQLIEDTANQLSFEGTIVAEKGDMYNQPLWVPESMFSRAFKYQESIAERRAIELAHHISLSARNLLIKELDIEA
;
A
#
# COMPACT_ATOMS: atom_id res chain seq x y z
N MET A 1 -21.03 1.63 -8.25
CA MET A 1 -19.60 2.01 -8.25
C MET A 1 -19.31 2.70 -6.94
N TRP A 2 -18.12 2.53 -6.39
CA TRP A 2 -17.66 3.21 -5.18
C TRP A 2 -16.19 3.58 -5.29
N ASP A 3 -15.73 4.43 -4.38
CA ASP A 3 -14.41 5.01 -4.37
C ASP A 3 -13.53 4.36 -3.31
N ILE A 4 -12.30 3.96 -3.69
CA ILE A 4 -11.33 3.30 -2.82
C ILE A 4 -9.92 3.85 -3.02
N ILE A 5 -9.06 3.62 -2.03
CA ILE A 5 -7.62 3.76 -2.14
C ILE A 5 -7.01 2.37 -1.98
N ALA A 6 -6.60 1.75 -3.08
CA ALA A 6 -5.90 0.46 -3.01
C ALA A 6 -4.42 0.69 -2.70
N VAL A 7 -3.88 -0.06 -1.75
CA VAL A 7 -2.50 0.08 -1.30
C VAL A 7 -1.77 -1.26 -1.30
N ASP A 8 -0.46 -1.21 -1.51
CA ASP A 8 0.45 -2.34 -1.35
C ASP A 8 1.86 -1.83 -0.98
N ILE A 9 2.62 -2.64 -0.23
CA ILE A 9 4.00 -2.36 0.14
C ILE A 9 4.92 -3.47 -0.37
N SER A 10 5.86 -3.10 -1.23
CA SER A 10 7.01 -3.93 -1.58
C SER A 10 8.16 -3.70 -0.60
N GLY A 11 9.02 -4.72 -0.41
CA GLY A 11 10.28 -4.57 0.33
C GLY A 11 10.23 -4.83 1.84
N ARG A 12 9.22 -5.55 2.32
CA ARG A 12 9.10 -5.99 3.73
C ARG A 12 10.12 -7.05 4.16
N HIS A 13 11.01 -7.45 3.25
CA HIS A 13 12.14 -8.33 3.54
C HIS A 13 13.43 -7.52 3.66
N ARG A 14 14.30 -7.98 4.57
CA ARG A 14 15.59 -7.32 4.82
C ARG A 14 16.49 -7.45 3.59
N ILE A 15 17.08 -6.33 3.18
CA ILE A 15 18.21 -6.24 2.26
C ILE A 15 19.40 -5.63 3.02
N LYS A 16 20.53 -6.32 3.05
CA LYS A 16 21.73 -5.97 3.85
C LYS A 16 21.41 -5.47 5.28
N ASP A 17 21.52 -4.17 5.49
CA ASP A 17 21.43 -3.51 6.79
C ASP A 17 20.05 -2.93 7.10
N GLY A 18 19.05 -3.16 6.25
CA GLY A 18 17.72 -2.61 6.48
C GLY A 18 16.61 -3.18 5.61
N TYR A 19 15.49 -2.47 5.64
CA TYR A 19 14.26 -2.76 4.92
C TYR A 19 14.00 -1.55 4.05
N TYR A 20 14.20 -1.73 2.74
CA TYR A 20 13.84 -0.71 1.77
C TYR A 20 12.46 -0.98 1.24
N MET A 21 11.47 -0.30 1.83
CA MET A 21 10.08 -0.45 1.49
C MET A 21 9.64 0.63 0.51
N VAL A 22 8.70 0.30 -0.36
CA VAL A 22 7.99 1.30 -1.17
C VAL A 22 6.51 0.98 -1.05
N CYS A 23 5.74 1.95 -0.55
CA CYS A 23 4.29 1.88 -0.57
C CYS A 23 3.76 2.53 -1.85
N ALA A 24 2.76 1.92 -2.45
CA ALA A 24 1.95 2.53 -3.50
C ALA A 24 0.54 2.76 -2.96
N ALA A 25 -0.06 3.90 -3.29
CA ALA A 25 -1.46 4.19 -3.04
C ALA A 25 -2.12 4.67 -4.34
N ALA A 26 -3.13 3.93 -4.81
CA ALA A 26 -3.89 4.24 -6.00
C ALA A 26 -5.31 4.66 -5.59
N ALA A 27 -5.73 5.87 -5.98
CA ALA A 27 -7.10 6.33 -5.85
C ALA A 27 -7.93 5.85 -7.05
N LEU A 28 -9.00 5.09 -6.81
CA LEU A 28 -9.81 4.47 -7.86
C LEU A 28 -11.31 4.63 -7.64
N THR A 29 -12.06 4.56 -8.74
CA THR A 29 -13.48 4.18 -8.72
C THR A 29 -13.59 2.75 -9.23
N VAL A 30 -14.34 1.92 -8.51
CA VAL A 30 -14.53 0.49 -8.82
C VAL A 30 -16.00 0.12 -8.87
N SER A 31 -16.31 -0.97 -9.57
CA SER A 31 -17.56 -1.72 -9.47
C SER A 31 -17.31 -3.05 -8.73
N ALA A 32 -18.24 -4.01 -8.80
CA ALA A 32 -18.08 -5.30 -8.11
C ALA A 32 -16.85 -6.09 -8.59
N ASP A 33 -16.53 -5.98 -9.88
CA ASP A 33 -15.58 -6.86 -10.56
C ASP A 33 -14.57 -6.12 -11.46
N HIS A 34 -14.72 -4.80 -11.65
CA HIS A 34 -13.85 -4.00 -12.48
C HIS A 34 -13.33 -2.72 -11.80
N ILE A 35 -12.13 -2.32 -12.22
CA ILE A 35 -11.63 -0.96 -12.00
C ILE A 35 -12.22 -0.09 -13.10
N GLU A 36 -13.07 0.86 -12.73
CA GLU A 36 -13.74 1.75 -13.68
C GLU A 36 -12.85 2.94 -14.03
N LYS A 37 -12.08 3.44 -13.05
CA LYS A 37 -11.20 4.59 -13.23
C LYS A 37 -10.04 4.58 -12.24
N VAL A 38 -8.83 4.81 -12.74
CA VAL A 38 -7.67 5.22 -11.92
C VAL A 38 -7.61 6.74 -11.91
N LYS A 39 -7.71 7.36 -10.73
CA LYS A 39 -7.77 8.83 -10.57
C LYS A 39 -6.38 9.41 -10.31
N GLN A 40 -5.66 8.85 -9.35
CA GLN A 40 -4.33 9.28 -8.93
C GLN A 40 -3.53 8.09 -8.41
N VAL A 41 -2.22 8.18 -8.51
CA VAL A 41 -1.28 7.21 -7.92
C VAL A 41 -0.18 7.99 -7.21
N LYS A 42 0.17 7.57 -6.00
CA LYS A 42 1.30 8.07 -5.22
C LYS A 42 2.16 6.89 -4.76
N ILE A 43 3.44 7.14 -4.64
CA ILE A 43 4.40 6.20 -4.06
C ILE A 43 5.20 6.90 -2.97
N LEU A 44 5.59 6.15 -1.95
CA LEU A 44 6.47 6.63 -0.89
C LEU A 44 7.53 5.58 -0.57
N PRO A 45 8.82 5.85 -0.87
CA PRO A 45 9.92 5.02 -0.39
C PRO A 45 10.19 5.28 1.09
N PHE A 46 10.54 4.23 1.83
CA PHE A 46 10.83 4.29 3.26
C PHE A 46 11.91 3.29 3.67
N TRP A 47 12.86 3.75 4.50
CA TRP A 47 14.00 2.94 4.96
C TRP A 47 13.92 2.70 6.47
N LEU A 48 14.00 1.44 6.89
CA LEU A 48 14.14 1.06 8.29
C LEU A 48 15.38 0.18 8.51
N LYS A 49 16.11 0.41 9.60
CA LYS A 49 17.21 -0.48 10.03
C LYS A 49 16.72 -1.72 10.77
N ARG A 50 15.50 -1.66 11.31
CA ARG A 50 14.84 -2.74 12.05
C ARG A 50 13.70 -3.33 11.22
N ALA A 51 13.26 -4.53 11.59
CA ALA A 51 12.03 -5.08 11.03
C ALA A 51 10.86 -4.12 11.30
N PRO A 52 10.02 -3.83 10.28
CA PRO A 52 8.82 -3.03 10.47
C PRO A 52 7.87 -3.75 11.43
N ASP A 53 7.26 -3.02 12.35
CA ASP A 53 6.10 -3.47 13.11
C ASP A 53 4.79 -3.03 12.40
N LEU A 54 3.64 -3.36 12.98
CA LEU A 54 2.34 -2.99 12.40
C LEU A 54 2.14 -1.47 12.34
N LEU A 55 2.64 -0.72 13.33
CA LEU A 55 2.47 0.72 13.38
C LEU A 55 3.31 1.39 12.28
N ASP A 56 4.53 0.90 12.01
CA ASP A 56 5.35 1.36 10.89
C ASP A 56 4.62 1.17 9.55
N ILE A 57 3.93 0.03 9.37
CA ILE A 57 3.16 -0.28 8.16
C ILE A 57 1.95 0.65 8.02
N VAL A 58 1.17 0.83 9.09
CA VAL A 58 0.00 1.72 9.09
C VAL A 58 0.42 3.15 8.77
N GLN A 59 1.45 3.66 9.44
CA GLN A 59 1.95 5.02 9.22
C GLN A 59 2.42 5.22 7.77
N LEU A 60 3.16 4.27 7.21
CA LEU A 60 3.62 4.34 5.83
C LEU A 60 2.44 4.39 4.83
N ILE A 61 1.39 3.61 5.07
CA ILE A 61 0.18 3.63 4.25
C ILE A 61 -0.53 4.97 4.36
N GLU A 62 -0.71 5.50 5.57
CA GLU A 62 -1.35 6.79 5.80
C GLU A 62 -0.59 7.93 5.14
N ASP A 63 0.73 7.99 5.31
CA ASP A 63 1.58 9.00 4.72
C ASP A 63 1.56 8.96 3.19
N THR A 64 1.43 7.76 2.61
CA THR A 64 1.29 7.60 1.16
C THR A 64 -0.10 8.02 0.69
N ALA A 65 -1.16 7.61 1.40
CA ALA A 65 -2.54 7.95 1.06
C ALA A 65 -2.82 9.45 1.23
N ASN A 66 -2.21 10.12 2.22
CA ASN A 66 -2.35 11.56 2.47
C ASN A 66 -1.75 12.44 1.37
N GLN A 67 -0.92 11.88 0.48
CA GLN A 67 -0.45 12.59 -0.71
C GLN A 67 -1.48 12.61 -1.85
N LEU A 68 -2.55 11.84 -1.75
CA LEU A 68 -3.65 11.84 -2.71
C LEU A 68 -4.60 13.01 -2.38
N SER A 69 -5.05 13.72 -3.41
CA SER A 69 -6.15 14.68 -3.30
C SER A 69 -7.48 13.93 -3.46
N PHE A 70 -7.68 12.90 -2.63
CA PHE A 70 -8.76 11.94 -2.76
C PHE A 70 -9.18 11.38 -1.40
N GLU A 71 -10.49 11.41 -1.17
CA GLU A 71 -11.13 10.78 -0.01
C GLU A 71 -11.72 9.44 -0.45
N GLY A 72 -11.27 8.35 0.16
CA GLY A 72 -11.72 7.00 -0.15
C GLY A 72 -11.28 6.03 0.95
N THR A 73 -12.00 4.92 1.08
CA THR A 73 -11.63 3.85 2.02
C THR A 73 -10.32 3.21 1.58
N ILE A 74 -9.35 3.10 2.48
CA ILE A 74 -8.12 2.35 2.25
C ILE A 74 -8.45 0.87 2.21
N VAL A 75 -7.98 0.19 1.17
CA VAL A 75 -8.17 -1.24 0.94
C VAL A 75 -6.81 -1.90 0.75
N ALA A 76 -6.51 -2.92 1.57
CA ALA A 76 -5.24 -3.64 1.57
C ALA A 76 -5.44 -5.15 1.75
N GLU A 77 -4.40 -5.96 1.55
CA GLU A 77 -4.45 -7.38 1.87
C GLU A 77 -4.32 -7.64 3.36
N LYS A 78 -4.94 -8.74 3.81
CA LYS A 78 -4.76 -9.21 5.19
C LYS A 78 -3.30 -9.52 5.51
N GLY A 79 -2.53 -9.99 4.51
CA GLY A 79 -1.09 -10.21 4.62
C GLY A 79 -0.29 -8.93 4.85
N ASP A 80 -0.79 -7.76 4.45
CA ASP A 80 -0.14 -6.47 4.67
C ASP A 80 -0.12 -6.08 6.14
N MET A 81 -1.17 -6.46 6.87
CA MET A 81 -1.35 -6.17 8.29
C MET A 81 -0.93 -7.34 9.19
N TYR A 82 0.08 -8.12 8.80
CA TYR A 82 0.57 -9.29 9.55
C TYR A 82 -0.54 -10.30 9.92
N ASN A 83 -1.55 -10.45 9.06
CA ASN A 83 -2.72 -11.31 9.27
C ASN A 83 -3.57 -10.99 10.51
N GLN A 84 -3.47 -9.78 11.05
CA GLN A 84 -4.30 -9.34 12.18
C GLN A 84 -5.81 -9.34 11.83
N PRO A 85 -6.70 -9.48 12.82
CA PRO A 85 -8.13 -9.28 12.61
C PRO A 85 -8.43 -7.80 12.32
N LEU A 86 -9.44 -7.52 11.49
CA LEU A 86 -9.74 -6.18 10.94
C LEU A 86 -9.77 -5.06 12.00
N TRP A 87 -10.37 -5.31 13.15
CA TRP A 87 -10.52 -4.32 14.21
C TRP A 87 -9.18 -3.77 14.74
N VAL A 88 -8.08 -4.52 14.59
CA VAL A 88 -6.74 -4.08 15.02
C VAL A 88 -6.22 -2.95 14.13
N PRO A 89 -5.93 -3.14 12.83
CA PRO A 89 -5.47 -2.05 11.97
C PRO A 89 -6.53 -0.96 11.81
N GLU A 90 -7.83 -1.30 11.75
CA GLU A 90 -8.91 -0.30 11.65
C GLU A 90 -8.85 0.72 12.80
N SER A 91 -8.50 0.28 14.03
CA SER A 91 -8.33 1.19 15.17
C SER A 91 -7.09 2.09 15.10
N MET A 92 -6.15 1.80 14.19
CA MET A 92 -4.89 2.54 14.03
C MET A 92 -4.93 3.55 12.88
N PHE A 93 -5.82 3.36 11.89
CA PHE A 93 -5.97 4.30 10.78
C PHE A 93 -6.84 5.50 11.16
N SER A 94 -6.45 6.69 10.70
CA SER A 94 -7.31 7.89 10.77
C SER A 94 -8.39 7.90 9.67
N ARG A 95 -8.11 7.24 8.54
CA ARG A 95 -9.06 7.03 7.43
C ARG A 95 -9.82 5.71 7.59
N ALA A 96 -10.98 5.61 6.94
CA ALA A 96 -11.69 4.34 6.86
C ALA A 96 -10.79 3.27 6.21
N PHE A 97 -10.69 2.11 6.84
CA PHE A 97 -9.86 0.99 6.41
C PHE A 97 -10.69 -0.29 6.32
N LYS A 98 -10.42 -1.11 5.30
CA LYS A 98 -10.92 -2.48 5.22
C LYS A 98 -9.95 -3.40 4.47
N TYR A 99 -10.17 -4.71 4.61
CA TYR A 99 -9.55 -5.69 3.72
C TYR A 99 -10.35 -5.83 2.42
N GLN A 100 -9.73 -6.37 1.35
CA GLN A 100 -10.48 -6.62 0.12
C GLN A 100 -11.61 -7.65 0.32
N GLU A 101 -12.74 -7.37 -0.29
CA GLU A 101 -13.95 -8.18 -0.27
C GLU A 101 -14.46 -8.50 -1.69
N SER A 102 -14.12 -7.66 -2.67
CA SER A 102 -14.57 -7.80 -4.07
C SER A 102 -13.44 -8.20 -5.04
N ILE A 103 -13.84 -8.66 -6.24
CA ILE A 103 -12.90 -8.96 -7.32
C ILE A 103 -12.21 -7.67 -7.79
N ALA A 104 -12.94 -6.57 -7.87
CA ALA A 104 -12.37 -5.28 -8.26
C ALA A 104 -11.32 -4.78 -7.27
N GLU A 105 -11.57 -4.94 -5.97
CA GLU A 105 -10.63 -4.55 -4.90
C GLU A 105 -9.35 -5.37 -4.97
N ARG A 106 -9.46 -6.68 -5.18
CA ARG A 106 -8.29 -7.54 -5.43
C ARG A 106 -7.47 -7.07 -6.63
N ARG A 107 -8.13 -6.79 -7.76
CA ARG A 107 -7.45 -6.26 -8.97
C ARG A 107 -6.80 -4.90 -8.73
N ALA A 108 -7.41 -4.05 -7.92
CA ALA A 108 -6.87 -2.75 -7.56
C ALA A 108 -5.63 -2.86 -6.67
N ILE A 109 -5.60 -3.83 -5.76
CA ILE A 109 -4.40 -4.16 -4.97
C ILE A 109 -3.31 -4.74 -5.88
N GLU A 110 -3.64 -5.65 -6.81
CA GLU A 110 -2.66 -6.17 -7.78
C GLU A 110 -2.02 -5.04 -8.62
N LEU A 111 -2.80 -4.01 -8.99
CA LEU A 111 -2.26 -2.80 -9.60
C LEU A 111 -1.28 -2.07 -8.67
N ALA A 112 -1.66 -1.83 -7.40
CA ALA A 112 -0.80 -1.19 -6.41
C ALA A 112 0.50 -1.99 -6.19
N HIS A 113 0.40 -3.32 -6.18
CA HIS A 113 1.51 -4.25 -6.06
C HIS A 113 2.53 -4.12 -7.20
N HIS A 114 2.05 -4.08 -8.45
CA HIS A 114 2.95 -3.87 -9.58
C HIS A 114 3.64 -2.51 -9.54
N ILE A 115 2.94 -1.47 -9.07
CA ILE A 115 3.51 -0.12 -8.91
C ILE A 115 4.59 -0.13 -7.81
N SER A 116 4.27 -0.65 -6.62
CA SER A 116 5.18 -0.67 -5.46
C SER A 116 6.46 -1.46 -5.79
N LEU A 117 6.33 -2.63 -6.40
CA LEU A 117 7.43 -3.50 -6.79
C LEU A 117 8.31 -2.87 -7.87
N SER A 118 7.70 -2.33 -8.94
CA SER A 118 8.45 -1.73 -10.05
C SER A 118 9.19 -0.48 -9.60
N ALA A 119 8.54 0.37 -8.80
CA ALA A 119 9.15 1.57 -8.23
C ALA A 119 10.33 1.21 -7.31
N ARG A 120 10.15 0.22 -6.42
CA ARG A 120 11.23 -0.26 -5.56
C ARG A 120 12.44 -0.75 -6.37
N ASN A 121 12.21 -1.58 -7.39
CA ASN A 121 13.28 -2.12 -8.22
C ASN A 121 14.02 -1.01 -8.98
N LEU A 122 13.28 -0.03 -9.50
CA LEU A 122 13.88 1.15 -10.13
C LEU A 122 14.74 1.92 -9.14
N LEU A 123 14.22 2.25 -7.95
CA LEU A 123 14.95 3.04 -6.97
C LEU A 123 16.18 2.31 -6.42
N ILE A 124 16.10 0.99 -6.21
CA ILE A 124 17.27 0.18 -5.84
C ILE A 124 18.38 0.34 -6.86
N LYS A 125 18.03 0.21 -8.14
CA LYS A 125 18.98 0.31 -9.25
C LYS A 125 19.54 1.72 -9.41
N GLU A 126 18.70 2.75 -9.40
CA GLU A 126 19.10 4.13 -9.72
C GLU A 126 19.77 4.85 -8.53
N LEU A 127 19.54 4.39 -7.30
CA LEU A 127 20.17 4.92 -6.09
C LEU A 127 21.36 4.07 -5.62
N ASP A 128 21.75 3.05 -6.40
CA ASP A 128 22.82 2.11 -6.07
C ASP A 128 22.66 1.51 -4.65
N ILE A 129 21.40 1.21 -4.29
CA ILE A 129 21.10 0.52 -3.03
C ILE A 129 21.53 -0.91 -3.22
N GLU A 130 22.52 -1.32 -2.44
CA GLU A 130 22.99 -2.68 -2.52
C GLU A 130 21.92 -3.64 -1.95
N ALA A 131 21.25 -4.38 -2.83
CA ALA A 131 20.17 -5.31 -2.51
C ALA A 131 20.64 -6.74 -2.20
#